data_AF-A0A350T6I1-F1
#
_entry.id   AF-A0A350T6I1-F1
#
_cell.length_a   1.000
_cell.length_b   1.000
_cell.length_c   1.000
_cell.angle_alpha   90.00
_cell.angle_beta   90.00
_cell.angle_gamma   90.00
#
_symmetry.space_group_name_H-M   'P 1'
#
loop_
_entity.id
_entity.type
_entity.pdbx_description
1 polymer ?
#
loop_
_entity_poly.entity_id
_entity_poly.type
_entity_poly.pdbx_seq_one_letter_code
_entity_poly.pdbx_strand_id
1 'polypeptide(L)'
;QNLQDCHIVVNYDLPWAIIRLIQRAGRVDRIGQQAEAILCYSFMPAERIEDLLRLRARVLRRLRENAEVVGSDEAFFGSGDENRIVVDLYNEKAGILDDDADDDTDLSSRALAIWNNAIEADPRLKGIVERLPDVVYSSRTHQPTPENPDGVLVYMRTAQDYDALAWVGRDGEPFTESQSRILQAAACHPNTPAAPRNDSHHELVAAGVARITDEAMAEGGQLGRPSGARYKTYMRLKRFIEENERTVWVTDEHRRALADIYRYPLRNTATDTLNRQLRAGIVDQQLAGLVVDLRRDDRLCVIHDDDEDEDAEPRVICSLGLWGGNQP
;
A
#
# COMPACT_ATOMS: atom_id res chain seq x y z
N GLN A 1 21.90 -21.97 -5.12
CA GLN A 1 23.04 -22.38 -5.96
C GLN A 1 23.59 -21.15 -6.68
N ASN A 2 24.90 -21.10 -6.92
CA ASN A 2 25.59 -20.04 -7.65
C ASN A 2 25.85 -20.56 -9.07
N LEU A 3 25.34 -19.90 -10.10
CA LEU A 3 25.35 -20.39 -11.50
C LEU A 3 26.13 -19.41 -12.40
N GLN A 4 27.33 -19.03 -11.96
CA GLN A 4 28.16 -18.00 -12.60
C GLN A 4 28.78 -18.46 -13.92
N ASP A 5 28.79 -19.77 -14.21
CA ASP A 5 29.24 -20.33 -15.50
C ASP A 5 28.17 -20.22 -16.60
N CYS A 6 26.95 -19.82 -16.24
CA CYS A 6 25.85 -19.61 -17.18
C CYS A 6 25.75 -18.12 -17.55
N HIS A 7 25.09 -17.82 -18.67
CA HIS A 7 24.77 -16.45 -19.10
C HIS A 7 23.43 -16.37 -19.84
N ILE A 8 22.65 -17.46 -19.84
CA ILE A 8 21.31 -17.53 -20.44
C ILE A 8 20.34 -18.02 -19.38
N VAL A 9 19.27 -17.26 -19.16
CA VAL A 9 18.16 -17.58 -18.25
C VAL A 9 16.91 -17.79 -19.09
N VAL A 10 16.23 -18.92 -18.91
CA VAL A 10 14.98 -19.23 -19.61
C VAL A 10 13.86 -19.42 -18.58
N ASN A 11 12.92 -18.49 -18.54
CA ASN A 11 11.74 -18.53 -17.69
C ASN A 11 10.56 -19.16 -18.44
N TYR A 12 10.20 -20.38 -18.07
CA TYR A 12 9.01 -21.07 -18.60
C TYR A 12 7.70 -20.59 -17.98
N ASP A 13 7.80 -19.85 -16.87
CA ASP A 13 6.69 -19.31 -16.10
C ASP A 13 6.95 -17.84 -15.77
N LEU A 14 5.87 -17.06 -15.66
CA LEU A 14 5.91 -15.69 -15.14
C LEU A 14 5.45 -15.72 -13.68
N PRO A 15 6.36 -15.50 -12.72
CA PRO A 15 5.99 -15.49 -11.32
C PRO A 15 5.09 -14.29 -11.00
N TRP A 16 4.16 -14.50 -10.07
CA TRP A 16 3.23 -13.47 -9.58
C TRP A 16 3.91 -12.23 -8.97
N ALA A 17 5.14 -12.41 -8.47
CA ALA A 17 5.98 -11.35 -7.96
C ALA A 17 7.16 -11.16 -8.92
N ILE A 18 7.25 -9.96 -9.50
CA ILE A 18 8.18 -9.62 -10.59
C ILE A 18 9.63 -9.65 -10.12
N ILE A 19 9.86 -9.30 -8.85
CA ILE A 19 11.15 -9.46 -8.18
C ILE A 19 11.75 -10.86 -8.31
N ARG A 20 10.92 -11.91 -8.46
CA ARG A 20 11.42 -13.27 -8.68
C ARG A 20 12.11 -13.43 -10.03
N LEU A 21 11.74 -12.67 -11.07
CA LEU A 21 12.44 -12.68 -12.36
C LEU A 21 13.83 -12.07 -12.23
N ILE A 22 13.96 -10.93 -11.54
CA ILE A 22 15.23 -10.28 -11.26
C ILE A 22 16.11 -11.17 -10.38
N GLN A 23 15.55 -11.76 -9.32
CA GLN A 23 16.28 -12.69 -8.44
C GLN A 23 16.75 -13.95 -9.18
N ARG A 24 16.03 -14.42 -10.20
CA ARG A 24 16.45 -15.53 -11.08
C ARG A 24 17.65 -15.09 -11.93
N ALA A 25 17.59 -13.92 -12.54
CA ALA A 25 18.71 -13.34 -13.29
C ALA A 25 19.94 -13.11 -12.38
N GLY A 26 19.75 -12.60 -11.16
CA GLY A 26 20.80 -12.39 -10.14
C GLY A 26 21.45 -13.66 -9.56
N ARG A 27 21.00 -14.86 -9.96
CA ARG A 27 21.76 -16.11 -9.73
C ARG A 27 22.93 -16.27 -10.71
N VAL A 28 22.85 -15.55 -11.82
CA VAL A 28 23.79 -15.56 -12.95
C VAL A 28 24.53 -14.21 -13.04
N ASP A 29 23.84 -13.10 -12.75
CA ASP A 29 24.41 -11.75 -12.68
C ASP A 29 25.06 -11.47 -11.33
N ARG A 30 26.36 -11.79 -11.21
CA ARG A 30 27.14 -11.63 -9.99
C ARG A 30 28.57 -11.20 -10.30
N ILE A 31 29.22 -10.58 -9.31
CA ILE A 31 30.65 -10.26 -9.33
C ILE A 31 31.45 -11.52 -9.72
N GLY A 32 32.15 -11.45 -10.85
CA GLY A 32 32.91 -12.56 -11.44
C GLY A 32 32.35 -13.15 -12.74
N GLN A 33 31.16 -12.72 -13.19
CA GLN A 33 30.61 -13.09 -14.50
C GLN A 33 31.56 -12.70 -15.64
N GLN A 34 31.80 -13.62 -16.58
CA GLN A 34 32.74 -13.47 -17.70
C GLN A 34 32.06 -13.20 -19.04
N ALA A 35 30.76 -13.48 -19.15
CA ALA A 35 29.98 -13.20 -20.34
C ALA A 35 29.71 -11.70 -20.50
N GLU A 36 29.77 -11.20 -21.74
CA GLU A 36 29.52 -9.79 -22.08
C GLU A 36 28.07 -9.36 -21.81
N ALA A 37 27.11 -10.29 -21.95
CA ALA A 37 25.71 -10.06 -21.68
C ALA A 37 25.05 -11.30 -21.08
N ILE A 38 24.05 -11.08 -20.22
CA ILE A 38 23.17 -12.12 -19.71
C ILE A 38 21.84 -12.05 -20.45
N LEU A 39 21.47 -13.13 -21.13
CA LEU A 39 20.27 -13.20 -21.95
C LEU A 39 19.12 -13.81 -21.15
N CYS A 40 18.04 -13.06 -20.93
CA CYS A 40 16.84 -13.54 -20.23
C CYS A 40 15.67 -13.73 -21.20
N TYR A 41 15.28 -14.98 -21.45
CA TYR A 41 14.10 -15.34 -22.23
C TYR A 41 12.93 -15.66 -21.30
N SER A 42 11.73 -15.13 -21.58
CA SER A 42 10.52 -15.44 -20.82
C SER A 42 9.41 -15.89 -21.76
N PHE A 43 8.80 -17.04 -21.47
CA PHE A 43 7.69 -17.58 -22.25
C PHE A 43 6.39 -16.87 -21.87
N MET A 44 5.75 -16.25 -22.85
CA MET A 44 4.43 -15.63 -22.69
C MET A 44 3.33 -16.63 -23.12
N PRO A 45 2.18 -16.68 -22.42
CA PRO A 45 1.06 -17.51 -22.83
C PRO A 45 0.51 -17.09 -24.19
N ALA A 46 -0.01 -18.04 -24.95
CA ALA A 46 -0.66 -17.78 -26.24
C ALA A 46 -1.93 -16.94 -26.07
N GLU A 47 -2.26 -16.10 -27.05
CA GLU A 47 -3.35 -15.10 -27.01
C GLU A 47 -4.67 -15.62 -26.42
N ARG A 48 -5.07 -16.84 -26.80
CA ARG A 48 -6.33 -17.46 -26.36
C ARG A 48 -6.41 -17.74 -24.84
N ILE A 49 -5.27 -17.89 -24.17
CA ILE A 49 -5.18 -18.08 -22.70
C ILE A 49 -5.06 -16.73 -22.00
N GLU A 50 -4.48 -15.72 -22.66
CA GLU A 50 -4.38 -14.35 -22.17
C GLU A 50 -5.77 -13.67 -22.07
N ASP A 51 -6.67 -13.89 -23.03
CA ASP A 51 -8.03 -13.33 -22.97
C ASP A 51 -8.83 -13.83 -21.75
N LEU A 52 -8.54 -15.05 -21.30
CA LEU A 52 -9.23 -15.69 -20.18
C LEU A 52 -8.65 -15.27 -18.82
N LEU A 53 -7.33 -15.15 -18.72
CA LEU A 53 -6.63 -14.92 -17.44
C LEU A 53 -6.17 -13.47 -17.27
N ARG A 54 -6.07 -12.68 -18.34
CA ARG A 54 -5.53 -11.31 -18.39
C ARG A 54 -4.17 -11.20 -17.67
N LEU A 55 -3.30 -12.20 -17.81
CA LEU A 55 -2.06 -12.32 -17.05
C LEU A 55 -1.05 -11.24 -17.48
N ARG A 56 -0.87 -11.02 -18.77
CA ARG A 56 -0.02 -9.95 -19.33
C ARG A 56 -0.50 -8.58 -18.86
N ALA A 57 -1.80 -8.31 -18.93
CA ALA A 57 -2.36 -7.03 -18.46
C ALA A 57 -2.18 -6.81 -16.94
N ARG A 58 -2.27 -7.87 -16.12
CA ARG A 58 -2.03 -7.78 -14.67
C ARG A 58 -0.55 -7.61 -14.33
N VAL A 59 0.35 -8.31 -15.02
CA VAL A 59 1.80 -8.18 -14.85
C VAL A 59 2.26 -6.78 -15.27
N LEU A 60 1.78 -6.26 -16.40
CA LEU A 60 2.09 -4.90 -16.85
C LEU A 60 1.54 -3.83 -15.92
N ARG A 61 0.35 -4.03 -15.35
CA ARG A 61 -0.21 -3.12 -14.34
C ARG A 61 0.64 -3.09 -13.08
N ARG A 62 1.04 -4.26 -12.58
CA ARG A 62 1.98 -4.37 -11.45
C ARG A 62 3.35 -3.79 -11.74
N LEU A 63 3.85 -3.90 -12.98
CA LEU A 63 5.08 -3.23 -13.40
C LEU A 63 4.94 -1.71 -13.30
N ARG A 64 3.79 -1.14 -13.68
CA ARG A 64 3.52 0.29 -13.55
C ARG A 64 3.40 0.72 -12.09
N GLU A 65 2.62 -0.02 -11.31
CA GLU A 65 2.46 0.19 -9.85
C GLU A 65 3.81 0.13 -9.12
N ASN A 66 4.70 -0.80 -9.50
CA ASN A 66 6.03 -0.91 -8.91
C ASN A 66 7.05 0.11 -9.45
N ALA A 67 6.98 0.50 -10.74
CA ALA A 67 7.88 1.50 -11.31
C ALA A 67 7.67 2.90 -10.72
N GLU A 68 6.48 3.21 -10.20
CA GLU A 68 6.22 4.46 -9.47
C GLU A 68 6.91 4.52 -8.08
N VAL A 69 7.32 3.37 -7.54
CA VAL A 69 8.09 3.24 -6.29
C VAL A 69 9.60 3.24 -6.56
N VAL A 70 10.01 2.80 -7.75
CA VAL A 70 11.41 2.75 -8.19
C VAL A 70 11.71 4.02 -8.98
N GLY A 71 12.11 5.09 -8.29
CA GLY A 71 12.32 6.42 -8.90
C GLY A 71 13.29 6.46 -10.09
N SER A 72 12.78 6.23 -11.31
CA SER A 72 13.48 6.44 -12.58
C SER A 72 12.65 7.31 -13.53
N ASP A 73 13.37 8.18 -14.25
CA ASP A 73 12.88 9.36 -14.96
C ASP A 73 11.68 9.14 -15.90
N GLU A 74 10.80 10.15 -15.96
CA GLU A 74 9.56 10.25 -16.77
C GLU A 74 9.73 10.09 -18.31
N ALA A 75 10.93 9.77 -18.81
CA ALA A 75 11.14 9.42 -20.22
C ALA A 75 10.73 7.97 -20.57
N PHE A 76 10.27 7.19 -19.59
CA PHE A 76 10.09 5.74 -19.69
C PHE A 76 8.85 5.28 -20.49
N PHE A 77 7.82 6.13 -20.68
CA PHE A 77 6.53 5.71 -21.27
C PHE A 77 6.11 6.47 -22.54
N GLY A 78 7.07 6.95 -23.33
CA GLY A 78 6.78 7.66 -24.59
C GLY A 78 6.51 6.77 -25.82
N SER A 79 6.69 5.46 -25.74
CA SER A 79 6.52 4.58 -26.91
C SER A 79 5.86 3.27 -26.50
N GLY A 80 4.65 3.03 -27.01
CA GLY A 80 3.78 1.89 -26.70
C GLY A 80 4.28 0.51 -27.15
N ASP A 81 5.54 0.18 -26.88
CA ASP A 81 6.13 -1.13 -27.14
C ASP A 81 6.32 -1.89 -25.82
N GLU A 82 5.33 -2.72 -25.49
CA GLU A 82 5.24 -3.50 -24.25
C GLU A 82 6.42 -4.45 -24.02
N ASN A 83 7.14 -4.83 -25.08
CA ASN A 83 8.34 -5.67 -24.98
C ASN A 83 9.54 -4.92 -24.38
N ARG A 84 9.62 -3.59 -24.51
CA ARG A 84 10.73 -2.80 -23.94
C ARG A 84 10.69 -2.76 -22.41
N ILE A 85 9.51 -2.71 -21.81
CA ILE A 85 9.32 -2.67 -20.34
C ILE A 85 9.95 -3.90 -19.66
N VAL A 86 9.82 -5.08 -20.28
CA VAL A 86 10.40 -6.32 -19.75
C VAL A 86 11.92 -6.37 -19.95
N VAL A 87 12.42 -5.82 -21.06
CA VAL A 87 13.86 -5.73 -21.34
C VAL A 87 14.54 -4.76 -20.36
N ASP A 88 13.91 -3.63 -20.07
CA ASP A 88 14.44 -2.59 -19.19
C ASP A 88 14.50 -3.06 -17.72
N LEU A 89 13.57 -3.92 -17.27
CA LEU A 89 13.57 -4.56 -15.95
C LEU A 89 14.86 -5.36 -15.65
N TYR A 90 15.49 -5.97 -16.66
CA TYR A 90 16.71 -6.75 -16.49
C TYR A 90 18.00 -5.92 -16.60
N ASN A 91 17.91 -4.70 -17.13
CA ASN A 91 19.07 -3.85 -17.43
C ASN A 91 19.44 -2.89 -16.28
N GLU A 92 18.52 -2.61 -15.35
CA GLU A 92 18.77 -1.73 -14.22
C GLU A 92 19.40 -2.49 -13.03
N LYS A 93 20.50 -1.91 -12.50
CA LYS A 93 21.38 -2.53 -11.50
C LYS A 93 20.64 -3.06 -10.27
N ALA A 94 20.88 -4.32 -9.98
CA ALA A 94 20.36 -5.16 -8.88
C ALA A 94 20.74 -4.72 -7.44
N GLY A 95 20.60 -3.44 -7.09
CA GLY A 95 21.07 -2.89 -5.81
C GLY A 95 20.04 -2.19 -4.93
N ILE A 96 18.76 -2.08 -5.32
CA ILE A 96 17.80 -1.18 -4.64
C ILE A 96 16.46 -1.87 -4.31
N LEU A 97 16.36 -3.20 -4.38
CA LEU A 97 15.07 -3.90 -4.27
C LEU A 97 15.13 -5.08 -3.27
N ASP A 98 15.47 -4.76 -2.03
CA ASP A 98 14.78 -5.34 -0.87
C ASP A 98 13.62 -4.37 -0.58
N ASP A 99 12.35 -4.82 -0.64
CA ASP A 99 11.20 -4.30 0.16
C ASP A 99 9.78 -4.49 -0.41
N ASP A 100 9.56 -5.32 -1.44
CA ASP A 100 8.18 -5.57 -1.92
C ASP A 100 7.35 -6.57 -1.06
N ALA A 101 7.62 -6.65 0.23
CA ALA A 101 6.71 -7.23 1.23
C ALA A 101 6.45 -6.29 2.41
N ASP A 102 6.95 -5.05 2.38
CA ASP A 102 7.14 -4.24 3.60
C ASP A 102 6.53 -2.82 3.59
N ASP A 103 5.71 -2.45 2.60
CA ASP A 103 5.24 -1.05 2.46
C ASP A 103 4.45 -0.52 3.70
N ASP A 104 3.72 -1.37 4.43
CA ASP A 104 3.05 -0.98 5.70
C ASP A 104 3.98 -1.01 6.93
N THR A 105 5.03 -1.86 6.93
CA THR A 105 5.93 -2.00 8.10
C THR A 105 7.08 -1.00 8.05
N ASP A 106 7.66 -0.73 6.88
CA ASP A 106 8.74 0.24 6.71
C ASP A 106 8.23 1.64 7.04
N LEU A 107 7.01 1.99 6.61
CA LEU A 107 6.50 3.34 6.85
C LEU A 107 6.14 3.61 8.31
N SER A 108 5.49 2.65 8.98
CA SER A 108 5.23 2.72 10.42
C SER A 108 6.55 2.81 11.20
N SER A 109 7.56 2.04 10.80
CA SER A 109 8.88 2.04 11.43
C SER A 109 9.64 3.34 11.18
N ARG A 110 9.58 3.88 9.96
CA ARG A 110 10.16 5.17 9.58
C ARG A 110 9.46 6.33 10.27
N ALA A 111 8.14 6.33 10.34
CA ALA A 111 7.37 7.33 11.07
C ALA A 111 7.71 7.29 12.57
N LEU A 112 7.81 6.08 13.16
CA LEU A 112 8.26 5.91 14.54
C LEU A 112 9.70 6.38 14.75
N ALA A 113 10.61 6.13 13.81
CA ALA A 113 11.98 6.61 13.86
C ALA A 113 12.06 8.14 13.77
N ILE A 114 11.30 8.76 12.86
CA ILE A 114 11.17 10.23 12.74
C ILE A 114 10.64 10.81 14.06
N TRP A 115 9.60 10.19 14.61
CA TRP A 115 9.01 10.59 15.89
C TRP A 115 10.01 10.52 17.04
N ASN A 116 10.71 9.38 17.19
CA ASN A 116 11.70 9.17 18.24
C ASN A 116 12.86 10.18 18.12
N ASN A 117 13.37 10.40 16.91
CA ASN A 117 14.41 11.40 16.67
C ASN A 117 13.93 12.83 17.01
N ALA A 118 12.67 13.16 16.72
CA ALA A 118 12.10 14.46 17.01
C ALA A 118 11.94 14.70 18.52
N ILE A 119 11.43 13.72 19.28
CA ILE A 119 11.27 13.85 20.73
C ILE A 119 12.59 13.78 21.50
N GLU A 120 13.61 13.11 20.94
CA GLU A 120 14.98 13.14 21.47
C GLU A 120 15.60 14.54 21.29
N ALA A 121 15.36 15.19 20.14
CA ALA A 121 15.86 16.53 19.86
C ALA A 121 15.11 17.63 20.65
N ASP A 122 13.79 17.52 20.79
CA ASP A 122 12.97 18.43 21.61
C ASP A 122 11.88 17.65 22.39
N PRO A 123 12.13 17.35 23.68
CA PRO A 123 11.19 16.61 24.53
C PRO A 123 9.82 17.28 24.70
N ARG A 124 9.70 18.59 24.43
CA ARG A 124 8.41 19.31 24.53
C ARG A 124 7.44 18.89 23.43
N LEU A 125 7.94 18.42 22.29
CA LEU A 125 7.12 18.01 21.15
C LEU A 125 6.15 16.89 21.52
N LYS A 126 6.55 15.97 22.40
CA LYS A 126 5.68 14.88 22.86
C LYS A 126 4.35 15.40 23.41
N GLY A 127 4.42 16.34 24.35
CA GLY A 127 3.21 16.91 24.95
C GLY A 127 2.43 17.82 24.01
N ILE A 128 3.09 18.49 23.06
CA ILE A 128 2.42 19.36 22.10
C ILE A 128 1.62 18.53 21.10
N VAL A 129 2.27 17.55 20.45
CA VAL A 129 1.69 16.74 19.38
C VAL A 129 0.57 15.84 19.91
N GLU A 130 0.73 15.21 21.07
CA GLU A 130 -0.33 14.36 21.68
C GLU A 130 -1.59 15.15 22.08
N ARG A 131 -1.53 16.49 22.17
CA ARG A 131 -2.67 17.36 22.50
C ARG A 131 -3.28 18.07 21.29
N LEU A 132 -2.71 17.88 20.10
CA LEU A 132 -3.29 18.47 18.89
C LEU A 132 -4.65 17.82 18.61
N PRO A 133 -5.70 18.61 18.34
CA PRO A 133 -6.97 18.06 17.91
C PRO A 133 -6.86 17.48 16.49
N ASP A 134 -7.85 16.70 16.09
CA ASP A 134 -8.02 16.32 14.68
C ASP A 134 -8.26 17.56 13.82
N VAL A 135 -8.09 17.42 12.50
CA VAL A 135 -8.28 18.49 11.50
C VAL A 135 -7.24 19.63 11.61
N VAL A 136 -6.06 19.34 12.15
CA VAL A 136 -4.96 20.32 12.18
C VAL A 136 -4.42 20.56 10.77
N TYR A 137 -4.26 21.82 10.39
CA TYR A 137 -3.71 22.18 9.09
C TYR A 137 -2.51 23.10 9.24
N SER A 138 -1.61 23.03 8.26
CA SER A 138 -0.51 23.96 8.10
C SER A 138 -0.25 24.19 6.61
N SER A 139 0.60 25.16 6.29
CA SER A 139 1.04 25.41 4.92
C SER A 139 2.52 25.75 4.91
N ARG A 140 3.20 25.38 3.84
CA ARG A 140 4.63 25.61 3.65
C ARG A 140 4.88 26.12 2.23
N THR A 141 5.79 27.09 2.12
CA THR A 141 6.30 27.51 0.82
C THR A 141 7.09 26.38 0.18
N HIS A 142 6.80 26.12 -1.09
CA HIS A 142 7.38 25.04 -1.88
C HIS A 142 7.83 25.59 -3.23
N GLN A 143 8.72 24.88 -3.93
CA GLN A 143 9.05 25.17 -5.32
C GLN A 143 8.45 24.06 -6.18
N PRO A 144 7.34 24.32 -6.90
CA PRO A 144 6.68 23.28 -7.67
C PRO A 144 7.58 22.79 -8.79
N THR A 145 7.79 21.48 -8.86
CA THR A 145 8.38 20.77 -9.99
C THR A 145 7.34 19.80 -10.57
N PRO A 146 7.51 19.29 -11.81
CA PRO A 146 6.61 18.26 -12.35
C PRO A 146 6.45 17.05 -11.41
N GLU A 147 7.55 16.67 -10.75
CA GLU A 147 7.59 15.57 -9.79
C GLU A 147 7.06 15.92 -8.39
N ASN A 148 6.96 17.22 -8.06
CA ASN A 148 6.49 17.72 -6.78
C ASN A 148 5.59 18.94 -7.01
N PRO A 149 4.34 18.75 -7.45
CA PRO A 149 3.45 19.84 -7.79
C PRO A 149 2.95 20.57 -6.54
N ASP A 150 2.38 21.75 -6.75
CA ASP A 150 1.63 22.41 -5.70
C ASP A 150 0.34 21.65 -5.39
N GLY A 151 -0.06 21.67 -4.12
CA GLY A 151 -1.22 20.90 -3.69
C GLY A 151 -1.35 20.79 -2.18
N VAL A 152 -2.16 19.83 -1.74
CA VAL A 152 -2.40 19.55 -0.33
C VAL A 152 -2.11 18.09 -0.03
N LEU A 153 -1.33 17.84 1.00
CA LEU A 153 -1.17 16.53 1.62
C LEU A 153 -2.30 16.36 2.65
N VAL A 154 -3.00 15.24 2.60
CA VAL A 154 -4.08 14.89 3.51
C VAL A 154 -3.73 13.59 4.22
N TYR A 155 -3.82 13.59 5.54
CA TYR A 155 -3.80 12.39 6.36
C TYR A 155 -5.16 12.22 7.04
N MET A 156 -5.79 11.08 6.81
CA MET A 156 -7.10 10.77 7.36
C MET A 156 -7.15 9.35 7.89
N ARG A 157 -8.00 9.15 8.89
CA ARG A 157 -8.46 7.83 9.31
C ARG A 157 -9.81 7.57 8.69
N THR A 158 -9.91 6.46 7.98
CA THR A 158 -11.17 6.09 7.33
C THR A 158 -12.20 5.58 8.34
N ALA A 159 -13.45 5.43 7.88
CA ALA A 159 -14.55 4.78 8.60
C ALA A 159 -14.17 3.41 9.20
N GLN A 160 -13.24 2.72 8.54
CA GLN A 160 -12.80 1.36 8.88
C GLN A 160 -11.51 1.36 9.71
N ASP A 161 -11.17 2.51 10.30
CA ASP A 161 -10.04 2.74 11.22
C ASP A 161 -8.65 2.46 10.63
N TYR A 162 -8.52 2.45 9.31
CA TYR A 162 -7.21 2.44 8.65
C TYR A 162 -6.78 3.84 8.22
N ASP A 163 -5.46 4.02 8.22
CA ASP A 163 -4.78 5.26 7.89
C ASP A 163 -4.64 5.41 6.37
N ALA A 164 -5.00 6.58 5.84
CA ALA A 164 -4.89 6.91 4.44
C ALA A 164 -4.19 8.27 4.26
N LEU A 165 -3.32 8.31 3.25
CA LEU A 165 -2.54 9.49 2.87
C LEU A 165 -2.77 9.76 1.39
N ALA A 166 -3.03 11.01 1.03
CA ALA A 166 -3.05 11.44 -0.37
C ALA A 166 -2.38 12.80 -0.54
N TRP A 167 -1.73 12.97 -1.68
CA TRP A 167 -1.31 14.27 -2.19
C TRP A 167 -2.27 14.68 -3.30
N VAL A 168 -3.05 15.73 -3.07
CA VAL A 168 -3.99 16.27 -4.05
C VAL A 168 -3.36 17.48 -4.75
N GLY A 169 -3.34 17.47 -6.08
CA GLY A 169 -2.87 18.58 -6.90
C GLY A 169 -3.81 19.78 -6.89
N ARG A 170 -3.40 20.88 -7.53
CA ARG A 170 -4.24 22.10 -7.67
C ARG A 170 -5.54 21.88 -8.45
N ASP A 171 -5.57 20.86 -9.29
CA ASP A 171 -6.72 20.44 -10.09
C ASP A 171 -7.76 19.64 -9.28
N GLY A 172 -7.46 19.28 -8.04
CA GLY A 172 -8.31 18.42 -7.22
C GLY A 172 -8.14 16.93 -7.52
N GLU A 173 -7.19 16.56 -8.40
CA GLU A 173 -6.85 15.17 -8.70
C GLU A 173 -5.76 14.68 -7.72
N PRO A 174 -5.79 13.39 -7.29
CA PRO A 174 -4.70 12.82 -6.52
C PRO A 174 -3.46 12.73 -7.42
N PHE A 175 -2.41 13.42 -7.01
CA PHE A 175 -1.10 13.31 -7.60
C PHE A 175 -0.41 11.99 -7.20
N THR A 176 -0.53 11.59 -5.93
CA THR A 176 -0.06 10.29 -5.45
C THR A 176 -0.77 9.88 -4.16
N GLU A 177 -0.98 8.57 -3.97
CA GLU A 177 -1.35 7.96 -2.67
C GLU A 177 -0.17 7.26 -1.99
N SER A 178 1.05 7.37 -2.57
CA SER A 178 2.24 6.77 -2.02
C SER A 178 2.60 7.42 -0.70
N GLN A 179 2.39 6.68 0.39
CA GLN A 179 2.64 7.15 1.75
C GLN A 179 4.11 7.60 1.92
N SER A 180 5.07 6.88 1.32
CA SER A 180 6.50 7.17 1.45
C SER A 180 6.88 8.48 0.76
N ARG A 181 6.33 8.73 -0.43
CA ARG A 181 6.50 9.99 -1.18
C ARG A 181 5.85 11.16 -0.46
N ILE A 182 4.66 10.95 0.09
CA ILE A 182 3.94 11.97 0.87
C ILE A 182 4.74 12.35 2.12
N LEU A 183 5.29 11.38 2.85
CA LEU A 183 6.15 11.66 4.00
C LEU A 183 7.43 12.40 3.62
N GLN A 184 8.06 12.03 2.50
CA GLN A 184 9.24 12.74 1.99
C GLN A 184 8.90 14.19 1.60
N ALA A 185 7.76 14.40 0.94
CA ALA A 185 7.29 15.74 0.58
C ALA A 185 6.97 16.60 1.82
N ALA A 186 6.42 15.99 2.88
CA ALA A 186 6.10 16.67 4.14
C ALA A 186 7.35 17.07 4.96
N ALA A 187 8.49 16.40 4.75
CA ALA A 187 9.70 16.61 5.54
C ALA A 187 10.19 18.08 5.49
N CYS A 188 10.47 18.66 6.66
CA CYS A 188 11.01 20.02 6.78
C CYS A 188 11.98 20.15 7.95
N HIS A 189 12.73 21.26 7.97
CA HIS A 189 13.60 21.60 9.10
C HIS A 189 12.76 22.20 10.25
N PRO A 190 13.13 21.98 11.53
CA PRO A 190 12.37 22.53 12.67
C PRO A 190 12.19 24.07 12.67
N ASN A 191 13.05 24.78 11.96
CA ASN A 191 13.03 26.25 11.85
C ASN A 191 12.28 26.74 10.60
N THR A 192 11.65 25.84 9.82
CA THR A 192 10.90 26.23 8.64
C THR A 192 9.66 27.02 9.05
N PRO A 193 9.48 28.27 8.56
CA PRO A 193 8.33 29.08 8.91
C PRO A 193 7.04 28.53 8.28
N ALA A 194 5.92 28.65 9.00
CA ALA A 194 4.61 28.37 8.45
C ALA A 194 4.22 29.47 7.44
N ALA A 195 3.70 29.06 6.29
CA ALA A 195 3.13 29.93 5.28
C ALA A 195 1.64 30.17 5.55
N PRO A 196 1.05 31.26 5.03
CA PRO A 196 -0.39 31.45 5.07
C PRO A 196 -1.11 30.32 4.32
N ARG A 197 -2.29 29.95 4.81
CA ARG A 197 -3.16 28.96 4.16
C ARG A 197 -3.70 29.53 2.85
N ASN A 198 -3.60 28.75 1.77
CA ASN A 198 -4.26 29.06 0.50
C ASN A 198 -5.78 28.92 0.66
N ASP A 199 -6.56 29.80 0.01
CA ASP A 199 -8.02 29.77 0.04
C ASP A 199 -8.60 28.41 -0.38
N SER A 200 -8.04 27.79 -1.42
CA SER A 200 -8.47 26.48 -1.95
C SER A 200 -8.04 25.29 -1.11
N HIS A 201 -7.31 25.48 0.01
CA HIS A 201 -6.77 24.38 0.82
C HIS A 201 -7.85 23.39 1.25
N HIS A 202 -8.94 23.88 1.85
CA HIS A 202 -9.99 22.98 2.36
C HIS A 202 -10.83 22.33 1.25
N GLU A 203 -10.98 23.00 0.11
CA GLU A 203 -11.64 22.43 -1.06
C GLU A 203 -10.84 21.22 -1.59
N LEU A 204 -9.51 21.34 -1.66
CA LEU A 204 -8.63 20.24 -2.05
C LEU A 204 -8.58 19.12 -1.00
N VAL A 205 -8.63 19.45 0.30
CA VAL A 205 -8.76 18.43 1.36
C VAL A 205 -10.05 17.63 1.16
N ALA A 206 -11.18 18.30 0.94
CA ALA A 206 -12.46 17.65 0.73
C ALA A 206 -12.45 16.75 -0.52
N ALA A 207 -11.83 17.20 -1.61
CA ALA A 207 -11.64 16.41 -2.82
C ALA A 207 -10.83 15.13 -2.54
N GLY A 208 -9.72 15.22 -1.81
CA GLY A 208 -8.90 14.07 -1.43
C GLY A 208 -9.64 13.06 -0.56
N VAL A 209 -10.40 13.54 0.44
CA VAL A 209 -11.19 12.67 1.33
C VAL A 209 -12.27 11.91 0.56
N ALA A 210 -13.00 12.59 -0.34
CA ALA A 210 -14.04 11.96 -1.15
C ALA A 210 -13.46 10.83 -2.00
N ARG A 211 -12.33 11.07 -2.68
CA ARG A 211 -11.64 10.09 -3.53
C ARG A 211 -11.21 8.85 -2.77
N ILE A 212 -10.50 9.03 -1.66
CA ILE A 212 -10.01 7.91 -0.83
C ILE A 212 -11.18 7.03 -0.38
N THR A 213 -12.32 7.65 -0.07
CA THR A 213 -13.52 6.96 0.36
C THR A 213 -14.17 6.20 -0.80
N ASP A 214 -14.31 6.83 -1.97
CA ASP A 214 -14.90 6.24 -3.18
C ASP A 214 -14.07 5.06 -3.72
N GLU A 215 -12.74 5.20 -3.79
CA GLU A 215 -11.83 4.16 -4.27
C GLU A 215 -11.81 2.94 -3.34
N ALA A 216 -11.80 3.18 -2.02
CA ALA A 216 -11.86 2.10 -1.05
C ALA A 216 -13.15 1.27 -1.18
N MET A 217 -14.27 1.92 -1.50
CA MET A 217 -15.54 1.24 -1.78
C MET A 217 -15.52 0.52 -3.14
N ALA A 218 -14.88 1.09 -4.17
CA ALA A 218 -14.82 0.51 -5.50
C ALA A 218 -13.93 -0.73 -5.60
N GLU A 219 -12.74 -0.72 -4.97
CA GLU A 219 -11.80 -1.84 -5.02
C GLU A 219 -12.13 -2.98 -4.05
N GLY A 220 -12.63 -2.60 -2.88
CA GLY A 220 -12.83 -3.49 -1.74
C GLY A 220 -14.26 -3.98 -1.54
N GLY A 221 -15.23 -3.28 -2.15
CA GLY A 221 -16.63 -3.39 -1.77
C GLY A 221 -16.83 -3.11 -0.28
N GLN A 222 -17.79 -3.81 0.33
CA GLN A 222 -18.13 -3.68 1.75
C GLN A 222 -16.99 -4.07 2.71
N LEU A 223 -15.97 -4.79 2.23
CA LEU A 223 -14.85 -5.28 3.03
C LEU A 223 -13.70 -4.26 3.14
N GLY A 224 -13.73 -3.19 2.35
CA GLY A 224 -12.64 -2.22 2.27
C GLY A 224 -11.42 -2.71 1.49
N ARG A 225 -10.35 -1.91 1.52
CA ARG A 225 -9.15 -2.08 0.68
C ARG A 225 -8.60 -3.52 0.70
N PRO A 226 -8.12 -4.06 -0.44
CA PRO A 226 -7.56 -5.41 -0.53
C PRO A 226 -6.37 -5.70 0.40
N SER A 227 -5.64 -4.65 0.80
CA SER A 227 -4.51 -4.71 1.73
C SER A 227 -4.95 -4.86 3.20
N GLY A 228 -6.19 -4.55 3.55
CA GLY A 228 -6.68 -4.51 4.93
C GLY A 228 -6.79 -5.89 5.59
N ALA A 229 -6.68 -5.91 6.92
CA ALA A 229 -6.82 -7.12 7.74
C ALA A 229 -8.15 -7.83 7.48
N ARG A 230 -9.24 -7.05 7.40
CA ARG A 230 -10.61 -7.54 7.15
C ARG A 230 -10.72 -8.25 5.81
N TYR A 231 -10.32 -7.58 4.72
CA TYR A 231 -10.35 -8.17 3.38
C TYR A 231 -9.47 -9.41 3.28
N LYS A 232 -8.21 -9.33 3.73
CA LYS A 232 -7.26 -10.48 3.70
C LYS A 232 -7.79 -11.66 4.51
N THR A 233 -8.31 -11.41 5.71
CA THR A 233 -8.88 -12.45 6.57
C THR A 233 -10.12 -13.08 5.93
N TYR A 234 -11.03 -12.26 5.40
CA TYR A 234 -12.22 -12.73 4.70
C TYR A 234 -11.87 -13.63 3.52
N MET A 235 -10.98 -13.18 2.63
CA MET A 235 -10.61 -13.95 1.43
C MET A 235 -9.92 -15.27 1.78
N ARG A 236 -9.02 -15.27 2.77
CA ARG A 236 -8.35 -16.50 3.21
C ARG A 236 -9.29 -17.46 3.92
N LEU A 237 -10.18 -16.96 4.78
CA LEU A 237 -11.17 -17.78 5.47
C LEU A 237 -12.19 -18.37 4.49
N LYS A 238 -12.66 -17.56 3.52
CA LYS A 238 -13.55 -18.02 2.45
C LYS A 238 -12.91 -19.15 1.66
N ARG A 239 -11.67 -18.97 1.21
CA ARG A 239 -10.91 -20.00 0.50
C ARG A 239 -10.77 -21.27 1.35
N PHE A 240 -10.40 -21.14 2.62
CA PHE A 240 -10.29 -22.28 3.53
C PHE A 240 -11.61 -23.06 3.64
N ILE A 241 -12.73 -22.36 3.77
CA ILE A 241 -14.07 -22.98 3.86
C ILE A 241 -14.41 -23.70 2.56
N GLU A 242 -14.18 -23.08 1.40
CA GLU A 242 -14.46 -23.67 0.09
C GLU A 242 -13.60 -24.91 -0.19
N GLU A 243 -12.31 -24.87 0.12
CA GLU A 243 -11.38 -25.98 -0.08
C GLU A 243 -11.66 -27.17 0.87
N ASN A 244 -12.26 -26.91 2.03
CA ASN A 244 -12.45 -27.89 3.10
C ASN A 244 -13.92 -28.20 3.39
N GLU A 245 -14.85 -27.80 2.52
CA GLU A 245 -16.31 -27.85 2.73
C GLU A 245 -16.84 -29.25 3.09
N ARG A 246 -16.17 -30.30 2.61
CA ARG A 246 -16.52 -31.72 2.84
C ARG A 246 -15.70 -32.40 3.94
N THR A 247 -14.97 -31.62 4.75
CA THR A 247 -14.07 -32.15 5.78
C THR A 247 -14.56 -31.79 7.19
N VAL A 248 -14.06 -32.52 8.19
CA VAL A 248 -14.31 -32.23 9.61
C VAL A 248 -13.66 -30.94 10.11
N TRP A 249 -12.82 -30.30 9.30
CA TRP A 249 -12.08 -29.09 9.68
C TRP A 249 -12.94 -27.82 9.60
N VAL A 250 -14.03 -27.85 8.83
CA VAL A 250 -14.96 -26.72 8.69
C VAL A 250 -16.18 -26.95 9.56
N THR A 251 -16.47 -25.98 10.43
CA THR A 251 -17.64 -25.98 11.31
C THR A 251 -18.55 -24.78 10.98
N ASP A 252 -19.78 -24.80 11.48
CA ASP A 252 -20.70 -23.66 11.32
C ASP A 252 -20.17 -22.37 11.94
N GLU A 253 -19.30 -22.46 12.96
CA GLU A 253 -18.64 -21.28 13.53
C GLU A 253 -17.75 -20.56 12.52
N HIS A 254 -17.11 -21.28 11.60
CA HIS A 254 -16.32 -20.65 10.53
C HIS A 254 -17.21 -19.88 9.55
N ARG A 255 -18.37 -20.44 9.20
CA ARG A 255 -19.34 -19.79 8.30
C ARG A 255 -19.94 -18.53 8.94
N ARG A 256 -20.27 -18.60 10.24
CA ARG A 256 -20.74 -17.45 11.02
C ARG A 256 -19.67 -16.37 11.12
N ALA A 257 -18.43 -16.74 11.42
CA ALA A 257 -17.33 -15.78 11.46
C ALA A 257 -17.09 -15.10 10.11
N LEU A 258 -17.17 -15.85 9.00
CA LEU A 258 -17.07 -15.29 7.66
C LEU A 258 -18.18 -14.25 7.38
N ALA A 259 -19.42 -14.57 7.76
CA ALA A 259 -20.56 -13.67 7.61
C ALA A 259 -20.41 -12.41 8.48
N ASP A 260 -19.96 -12.56 9.72
CA ASP A 260 -19.75 -11.45 10.65
C ASP A 260 -18.64 -10.52 10.15
N ILE A 261 -17.55 -11.04 9.58
CA ILE A 261 -16.49 -10.23 8.95
C ILE A 261 -17.02 -9.47 7.74
N TYR A 262 -17.91 -10.07 6.95
CA TYR A 262 -18.50 -9.40 5.79
C TYR A 262 -19.46 -8.28 6.19
N ARG A 263 -20.26 -8.50 7.24
CA ARG A 263 -21.32 -7.57 7.65
C ARG A 263 -20.82 -6.46 8.56
N TYR A 264 -19.92 -6.78 9.49
CA TYR A 264 -19.54 -5.87 10.58
C TYR A 264 -18.04 -5.50 10.54
N PRO A 265 -17.66 -4.30 10.99
CA PRO A 265 -16.26 -3.93 11.12
C PRO A 265 -15.56 -4.75 12.21
N LEU A 266 -14.25 -4.97 12.02
CA LEU A 266 -13.41 -5.65 13.01
C LEU A 266 -13.15 -4.72 14.21
N ARG A 267 -13.05 -5.28 15.41
CA ARG A 267 -12.56 -4.52 16.58
C ARG A 267 -11.07 -4.21 16.40
N ASN A 268 -10.61 -3.05 16.88
CA ASN A 268 -9.19 -2.64 16.79
C ASN A 268 -8.22 -3.72 17.32
N THR A 269 -8.55 -4.33 18.45
CA THR A 269 -7.75 -5.42 19.02
C THR A 269 -7.69 -6.66 18.11
N ALA A 270 -8.77 -6.97 17.39
CA ALA A 270 -8.78 -8.05 16.41
C ALA A 270 -8.01 -7.67 15.16
N THR A 271 -8.16 -6.45 14.66
CA THR A 271 -7.38 -5.91 13.53
C THR A 271 -5.89 -6.03 13.78
N ASP A 272 -5.40 -5.56 14.94
CA ASP A 272 -3.98 -5.65 15.33
C ASP A 272 -3.49 -7.10 15.43
N THR A 273 -4.31 -7.97 16.03
CA THR A 273 -3.99 -9.39 16.20
C THR A 273 -3.90 -10.09 14.84
N LEU A 274 -4.87 -9.87 13.97
CA LEU A 274 -4.92 -10.46 12.63
C LEU A 274 -3.79 -9.94 11.76
N ASN A 275 -3.52 -8.63 11.76
CA ASN A 275 -2.39 -8.05 11.04
C ASN A 275 -1.06 -8.67 11.48
N ARG A 276 -0.83 -8.81 12.79
CA ARG A 276 0.39 -9.42 13.32
C ARG A 276 0.56 -10.87 12.86
N GLN A 277 -0.52 -11.65 12.89
CA GLN A 277 -0.48 -13.07 12.51
C GLN A 277 -0.36 -13.25 10.99
N LEU A 278 -1.02 -12.40 10.20
CA LEU A 278 -0.87 -12.37 8.75
C LEU A 278 0.58 -12.05 8.35
N ARG A 279 1.22 -11.08 9.02
CA ARG A 279 2.65 -10.76 8.83
C ARG A 279 3.56 -11.92 9.22
N ALA A 280 3.24 -12.65 10.29
CA ALA A 280 3.97 -13.84 10.71
C ALA A 280 3.81 -15.04 9.75
N GLY A 281 3.02 -14.91 8.68
CA GLY A 281 2.80 -15.99 7.72
C GLY A 281 1.93 -17.12 8.25
N ILE A 282 0.99 -16.82 9.16
CA ILE A 282 0.01 -17.79 9.69
C ILE A 282 -0.62 -18.60 8.55
N VAL A 283 -0.74 -19.92 8.71
CA VAL A 283 -1.38 -20.79 7.70
C VAL A 283 -2.90 -20.72 7.78
N ASP A 284 -3.59 -21.02 6.68
CA ASP A 284 -5.06 -20.85 6.57
C ASP A 284 -5.84 -21.57 7.69
N GLN A 285 -5.42 -22.79 8.06
CA GLN A 285 -6.06 -23.55 9.14
C GLN A 285 -5.91 -22.89 10.52
N GLN A 286 -4.73 -22.32 10.81
CA GLN A 286 -4.49 -21.60 12.07
C GLN A 286 -5.22 -20.27 12.11
N LEU A 287 -5.28 -19.58 10.97
CA LEU A 287 -6.05 -18.34 10.82
C LEU A 287 -7.54 -18.60 11.03
N ALA A 288 -8.08 -19.68 10.47
CA ALA A 288 -9.47 -20.09 10.65
C ALA A 288 -9.80 -20.35 12.13
N GLY A 289 -8.92 -21.06 12.84
CA GLY A 289 -9.04 -21.26 14.29
C GLY A 289 -9.01 -19.95 15.07
N LEU A 290 -8.02 -19.09 14.81
CA LEU A 290 -7.89 -17.78 15.46
C LEU A 290 -9.13 -16.91 15.28
N VAL A 291 -9.69 -16.87 14.07
CA VAL A 291 -10.90 -16.07 13.79
C VAL A 291 -12.11 -16.61 14.57
N VAL A 292 -12.27 -17.93 14.65
CA VAL A 292 -13.32 -18.55 15.45
C VAL A 292 -13.14 -18.28 16.93
N ASP A 293 -11.91 -18.33 17.44
CA ASP A 293 -11.60 -18.04 18.84
C ASP A 293 -11.90 -16.56 19.18
N LEU A 294 -11.45 -15.63 18.33
CA LEU A 294 -11.79 -14.21 18.47
C LEU A 294 -13.29 -13.98 18.45
N ARG A 295 -14.05 -14.72 17.63
CA ARG A 295 -15.51 -14.62 17.58
C ARG A 295 -16.16 -15.13 18.85
N ARG A 296 -15.73 -16.30 19.34
CA ARG A 296 -16.27 -16.91 20.57
C ARG A 296 -16.08 -16.04 21.79
N ASP A 297 -14.95 -15.33 21.83
CA ASP A 297 -14.64 -14.38 22.90
C ASP A 297 -15.33 -13.02 22.74
N ASP A 298 -16.20 -12.84 21.73
CA ASP A 298 -16.83 -11.56 21.37
C ASP A 298 -15.81 -10.43 21.08
N ARG A 299 -14.67 -10.81 20.49
CA ARG A 299 -13.54 -9.91 20.20
C ARG A 299 -13.30 -9.69 18.72
N LEU A 300 -13.98 -10.41 17.83
CA LEU A 300 -13.75 -10.35 16.38
C LEU A 300 -14.31 -9.08 15.74
N CYS A 301 -15.62 -8.91 15.79
CA CYS A 301 -16.32 -7.77 15.19
C CYS A 301 -17.01 -6.92 16.25
N VAL A 302 -17.28 -5.68 15.90
CA VAL A 302 -18.18 -4.81 16.65
C VAL A 302 -19.60 -5.15 16.19
N ILE A 303 -20.36 -5.87 17.02
CA ILE A 303 -21.76 -6.23 16.75
C ILE A 303 -22.60 -5.43 17.73
N HIS A 304 -23.16 -4.31 17.27
CA HIS A 304 -24.16 -3.57 18.03
C HIS A 304 -25.55 -4.03 17.60
N ASP A 305 -26.45 -4.24 18.57
CA ASP A 305 -27.86 -4.62 18.33
C ASP A 305 -28.69 -3.45 17.80
N ASP A 306 -28.11 -2.25 17.73
CA ASP A 306 -28.70 -1.03 17.18
C ASP A 306 -27.86 -0.57 15.98
N ASP A 307 -28.51 -0.35 14.83
CA ASP A 307 -27.96 0.08 13.54
C ASP A 307 -27.33 1.51 13.56
N GLU A 308 -26.75 1.95 14.68
CA GLU A 308 -26.21 3.33 14.85
C GLU A 308 -24.73 3.49 14.44
N ASP A 309 -23.98 2.41 14.26
CA ASP A 309 -22.57 2.44 13.82
C ASP A 309 -22.40 2.21 12.29
N GLU A 310 -23.47 2.27 11.50
CA GLU A 310 -23.36 2.31 10.02
C GLU A 310 -22.67 3.59 9.51
N ASP A 311 -22.53 4.62 10.36
CA ASP A 311 -22.02 5.95 10.02
C ASP A 311 -20.69 6.30 10.72
N ALA A 312 -19.71 5.40 10.73
CA ALA A 312 -18.35 5.81 11.09
C ALA A 312 -17.81 6.78 10.02
N GLU A 313 -17.89 8.09 10.26
CA GLU A 313 -17.42 9.07 9.28
C GLU A 313 -15.87 9.06 9.18
N PRO A 314 -15.32 9.26 7.97
CA PRO A 314 -13.89 9.47 7.80
C PRO A 314 -13.44 10.70 8.61
N ARG A 315 -12.37 10.54 9.40
CA ARG A 315 -11.79 11.60 10.24
C ARG A 315 -10.51 12.12 9.62
N VAL A 316 -10.50 13.40 9.25
CA VAL A 316 -9.26 14.07 8.84
C VAL A 316 -8.41 14.35 10.07
N ILE A 317 -7.20 13.79 10.12
CA ILE A 317 -6.30 13.98 11.25
C ILE A 317 -5.48 15.26 11.04
N CYS A 318 -4.81 15.39 9.89
CA CYS A 318 -4.10 16.60 9.54
C CYS A 318 -3.96 16.84 8.04
N SER A 319 -3.62 18.07 7.66
CA SER A 319 -3.33 18.44 6.27
C SER A 319 -2.19 19.46 6.15
N LEU A 320 -1.41 19.36 5.07
CA LEU A 320 -0.30 20.28 4.78
C LEU A 320 -0.41 20.82 3.35
N GLY A 321 -0.55 22.13 3.22
CA GLY A 321 -0.51 22.81 1.93
C GLY A 321 0.92 23.07 1.47
N LEU A 322 1.24 22.70 0.23
CA LEU A 322 2.51 22.95 -0.43
C LEU A 322 2.28 23.92 -1.59
N TRP A 323 2.81 25.14 -1.46
CA TRP A 323 2.50 26.23 -2.38
C TRP A 323 3.74 26.97 -2.87
N GLY A 324 3.84 27.15 -4.18
CA GLY A 324 4.72 28.10 -4.83
C GLY A 324 4.63 29.49 -4.21
N GLY A 325 5.77 30.10 -3.89
CA GLY A 325 5.89 31.38 -3.18
C GLY A 325 5.32 32.63 -3.87
N ASN A 326 4.44 32.49 -4.86
CA ASN A 326 3.63 33.56 -5.41
C ASN A 326 2.15 33.22 -5.21
N GLN A 327 1.56 33.77 -4.16
CA GLN A 327 0.15 34.15 -4.21
C GLN A 327 0.07 35.67 -4.37
N PRO A 328 -0.85 36.18 -5.21
CA PRO A 328 -0.99 37.59 -5.53
C PRO A 328 -1.40 38.47 -4.33
#